data_AF-A0A7X6SAT3-F1
#
_entry.id   AF-A0A7X6SAT3-F1
#
_cell.length_a   1.000
_cell.length_b   1.000
_cell.length_c   1.000
_cell.angle_alpha   90.00
_cell.angle_beta   90.00
_cell.angle_gamma   90.00
#
_symmetry.space_group_name_H-M   'P 1'
#
loop_
_entity.id
_entity.type
_entity.pdbx_description
1 polymer ?
#
loop_
_entity_poly.entity_id
_entity_poly.type
_entity_poly.pdbx_seq_one_letter_code
_entity_poly.pdbx_strand_id
1 'polypeptide(L)'
;DYSKAIIITEERFVDTSRIFILENKSDYVKINKDEHHIIKTFEKYVSRYKQGIKKNDSRILAKYRYSTLQNYHAELGLPKLIHN
;
A
#
# COMPACT_ATOMS: atom_id res chain seq x y z
N ASP A 1 -5.83 6.45 5.37
CA ASP A 1 -4.46 6.12 5.80
C ASP A 1 -4.03 4.85 5.07
N TYR A 2 -2.80 4.78 4.57
CA TYR A 2 -2.24 3.64 3.81
C TYR A 2 -1.15 2.88 4.58
N SER A 3 -0.93 3.22 5.85
CA SER A 3 0.11 2.61 6.71
C SER A 3 -0.05 1.09 6.91
N LYS A 4 -1.22 0.53 6.64
CA LYS A 4 -1.54 -0.89 6.79
C LYS A 4 -1.84 -1.59 5.46
N ALA A 5 -1.36 -1.04 4.35
CA ALA A 5 -1.54 -1.65 3.03
C ALA A 5 -0.87 -3.03 2.95
N ILE A 6 -1.48 -3.96 2.23
CA ILE A 6 -1.00 -5.33 2.05
C ILE A 6 -0.73 -5.53 0.56
N ILE A 7 0.37 -6.22 0.25
CA ILE A 7 0.65 -6.68 -1.12
C ILE A 7 0.32 -8.16 -1.19
N ILE A 8 -0.57 -8.52 -2.11
CA ILE A 8 -0.94 -9.90 -2.41
C ILE A 8 -0.39 -10.22 -3.80
N THR A 9 0.54 -11.18 -3.88
CA THR A 9 1.19 -11.58 -5.14
C THR A 9 0.60 -12.87 -5.72
N GLU A 10 -0.09 -13.67 -4.90
CA GLU A 10 -0.66 -14.94 -5.31
C GLU A 10 -2.19 -14.90 -5.22
N GLU A 11 -2.85 -15.21 -6.33
CA GLU A 11 -4.32 -15.16 -6.43
C GLU A 11 -5.02 -16.09 -5.44
N ARG A 12 -4.36 -17.17 -5.00
CA ARG A 12 -4.91 -18.11 -3.99
C ARG A 12 -5.31 -17.47 -2.67
N PHE A 13 -4.79 -16.27 -2.37
CA PHE A 13 -5.14 -15.51 -1.17
C PHE A 13 -6.34 -14.57 -1.35
N VAL A 14 -6.92 -14.51 -2.56
CA VAL A 14 -8.09 -13.70 -2.88
C VAL A 14 -9.26 -14.64 -3.20
N ASP A 15 -10.31 -14.59 -2.39
CA ASP A 15 -11.56 -15.30 -2.73
C ASP A 15 -12.27 -14.57 -3.87
N THR A 16 -12.13 -15.10 -5.08
CA THR A 16 -12.84 -14.61 -6.29
C THR A 16 -14.16 -15.35 -6.52
N SER A 17 -14.47 -16.37 -5.72
CA SER A 17 -15.68 -17.19 -5.86
C SER A 17 -16.92 -16.53 -5.25
N ARG A 18 -16.73 -15.56 -4.36
CA ARG A 18 -17.80 -14.83 -3.67
C ARG A 18 -17.69 -13.35 -3.95
N ILE A 19 -18.80 -12.74 -4.38
CA ILE A 19 -18.88 -11.28 -4.47
C ILE A 19 -19.01 -10.74 -3.05
N PHE A 20 -18.01 -9.96 -2.61
CA PHE A 20 -18.11 -9.21 -1.36
C PHE A 20 -18.91 -7.93 -1.59
N ILE A 21 -20.06 -7.81 -0.91
CA ILE A 21 -20.91 -6.63 -0.96
C ILE A 21 -20.74 -5.88 0.37
N LEU A 22 -20.38 -4.60 0.29
CA LEU A 22 -20.35 -3.73 1.47
C LEU A 22 -21.76 -3.61 2.05
N GLU A 23 -21.89 -3.79 3.36
CA GLU A 23 -23.18 -3.68 4.07
C GLU A 23 -23.84 -2.31 3.85
N ASN A 24 -23.02 -1.26 3.72
CA ASN A 24 -23.49 0.11 3.47
C ASN A 24 -23.25 0.53 2.01
N LYS A 25 -24.35 0.64 1.25
CA LYS A 25 -24.34 1.08 -0.15
C LYS A 25 -23.74 2.49 -0.34
N SER A 26 -23.85 3.37 0.65
CA SER A 26 -23.30 4.72 0.56
C SER A 26 -21.76 4.74 0.58
N ASP A 27 -21.13 3.79 1.26
CA ASP A 27 -19.68 3.65 1.31
C ASP A 27 -19.15 3.06 -0.01
N TYR A 28 -19.87 2.11 -0.60
CA TYR A 28 -19.59 1.64 -1.97
C TYR A 28 -19.60 2.81 -2.97
N VAL A 29 -20.63 3.66 -2.96
CA VAL A 29 -20.74 4.79 -3.89
C VAL A 29 -19.59 5.79 -3.72
N LYS A 30 -19.18 6.06 -2.48
CA LYS A 30 -18.01 6.94 -2.21
C LYS A 30 -16.73 6.33 -2.77
N ILE A 31 -16.45 5.06 -2.45
CA ILE A 31 -15.25 4.37 -2.93
C ILE A 31 -15.23 4.31 -4.46
N ASN A 32 -16.34 3.98 -5.09
CA ASN A 32 -16.43 3.88 -6.54
C ASN A 32 -16.26 5.23 -7.24
N LYS A 33 -16.73 6.34 -6.64
CA LYS A 33 -16.51 7.69 -7.19
C LYS A 33 -15.08 8.17 -7.00
N ASP A 34 -14.45 7.77 -5.90
CA ASP A 34 -13.11 8.20 -5.53
C ASP A 34 -12.03 7.20 -5.95
N GLU A 35 -12.37 6.11 -6.66
CA GLU A 35 -11.44 5.03 -7.01
C GLU A 35 -10.16 5.56 -7.65
N HIS A 36 -10.30 6.40 -8.68
CA HIS A 36 -9.16 7.02 -9.35
C HIS A 36 -8.31 7.87 -8.40
N HIS A 37 -8.95 8.59 -7.48
CA HIS A 37 -8.25 9.39 -6.48
C HIS A 37 -7.50 8.52 -5.47
N ILE A 38 -8.14 7.44 -5.01
CA ILE A 38 -7.57 6.47 -4.07
C ILE A 38 -6.34 5.81 -4.70
N ILE A 39 -6.44 5.32 -5.95
CA ILE A 39 -5.32 4.72 -6.68
C ILE A 39 -4.18 5.73 -6.80
N LYS A 40 -4.46 6.92 -7.32
CA LYS A 40 -3.43 7.96 -7.54
C LYS A 40 -2.71 8.38 -6.26
N THR A 41 -3.44 8.53 -5.16
CA THR A 41 -2.86 8.92 -3.88
C THR A 41 -2.07 7.78 -3.23
N PHE A 42 -2.51 6.54 -3.41
CA PHE A 42 -1.77 5.36 -2.98
C PHE A 42 -0.47 5.16 -3.77
N GLU A 43 -0.49 5.29 -5.10
CA GLU A 43 0.72 5.23 -5.94
C GLU A 43 1.74 6.29 -5.53
N LYS A 44 1.27 7.51 -5.26
CA LYS A 44 2.11 8.60 -4.74
C LYS A 44 2.71 8.26 -3.38
N TYR A 45 1.93 7.63 -2.49
CA TYR A 45 2.40 7.18 -1.18
C TYR A 45 3.52 6.15 -1.29
N VAL A 46 3.36 5.12 -2.14
CA VAL A 46 4.36 4.08 -2.40
C VAL A 46 5.59 4.66 -3.10
N SER A 47 5.42 5.49 -4.13
CA SER A 47 6.53 6.13 -4.84
C SER A 47 7.40 6.97 -3.91
N ARG A 48 6.78 7.74 -3.01
CA ARG A 48 7.51 8.55 -2.02
C ARG A 48 8.27 7.69 -1.01
N TYR A 49 7.72 6.53 -0.60
CA TYR A 49 8.46 5.56 0.20
C TYR A 49 9.71 5.04 -0.53
N LYS A 50 9.55 4.57 -1.77
CA LYS A 50 10.67 4.08 -2.60
C LYS A 50 11.76 5.13 -2.78
N GLN A 51 11.39 6.40 -2.97
CA GLN A 51 12.34 7.52 -3.04
C GLN A 51 13.10 7.73 -1.72
N GLY A 52 12.40 7.64 -0.58
CA GLY A 52 13.01 7.72 0.75
C GLY A 52 14.07 6.64 0.95
N ILE A 53 13.77 5.39 0.57
CA ILE A 53 14.72 4.27 0.64
C ILE A 53 15.90 4.49 -0.32
N LYS A 54 15.65 4.83 -1.59
CA LYS A 54 16.71 5.03 -2.60
C LYS A 54 17.70 6.13 -2.20
N LYS A 55 17.22 7.20 -1.55
CA LYS A 55 18.03 8.35 -1.12
C LYS A 55 18.54 8.24 0.32
N ASN A 56 18.16 7.19 1.04
CA ASN A 56 18.36 7.07 2.49
C ASN A 56 17.88 8.33 3.26
N ASP A 57 16.75 8.90 2.85
CA ASP A 57 16.21 10.15 3.41
C ASP A 57 15.39 9.87 4.67
N SER A 58 16.02 10.04 5.84
CA SER A 58 15.40 9.80 7.15
C SER A 58 14.17 10.68 7.43
N ARG A 59 14.08 11.88 6.84
CA ARG A 59 12.91 12.77 7.02
C ARG A 59 11.69 12.24 6.29
N ILE A 60 11.89 11.65 5.12
CA ILE A 60 10.84 10.93 4.41
C ILE A 60 10.46 9.67 5.18
N LEU A 61 11.45 8.84 5.52
CA LEU A 61 11.23 7.53 6.13
C LEU A 61 10.60 7.59 7.52
N ALA A 62 10.82 8.66 8.29
CA ALA A 62 10.15 8.88 9.57
C ALA A 62 8.61 8.80 9.48
N LYS A 63 8.03 9.23 8.35
CA LYS A 63 6.58 9.18 8.09
C LYS A 63 6.06 7.76 7.82
N TYR A 64 6.96 6.82 7.55
CA TYR A 64 6.65 5.44 7.19
C TYR A 64 7.07 4.44 8.29
N ARG A 65 7.49 4.92 9.47
CA ARG A 65 8.01 4.08 10.57
C ARG A 65 7.05 2.97 11.05
N TYR A 66 5.76 3.12 10.81
CA TYR A 66 4.72 2.13 11.15
C TYR A 66 4.02 1.58 9.90
N SER A 67 4.58 1.86 8.73
CA SER A 67 4.07 1.41 7.45
C SER A 67 4.44 -0.05 7.22
N THR A 68 3.48 -0.85 6.81
CA THR A 68 3.70 -2.22 6.35
C THR A 68 4.58 -2.31 5.11
N LEU A 69 4.80 -1.22 4.36
CA LEU A 69 5.70 -1.20 3.20
C LEU A 69 7.14 -1.62 3.53
N GLN A 70 7.57 -1.46 4.79
CA GLN A 70 8.86 -1.94 5.28
C GLN A 70 9.01 -3.47 5.17
N ASN A 71 7.91 -4.20 5.25
CA ASN A 71 7.88 -5.66 5.17
C ASN A 71 7.90 -6.16 3.72
N TYR A 72 7.68 -5.28 2.74
CA TYR A 72 7.48 -5.65 1.34
C TYR A 72 8.60 -5.16 0.42
N HIS A 73 9.84 -5.04 0.93
CA HIS A 73 10.94 -4.55 0.11
C HIS A 73 11.20 -5.39 -1.14
N ALA A 74 11.10 -6.71 -1.03
CA ALA A 74 11.30 -7.60 -2.17
C ALA A 74 10.25 -7.37 -3.26
N GLU A 75 8.97 -7.31 -2.88
CA GLU A 75 7.83 -7.08 -3.74
C GLU A 75 7.85 -5.66 -4.35
N LEU A 76 8.40 -4.69 -3.62
CA LEU A 76 8.57 -3.30 -4.08
C LEU A 76 9.82 -3.10 -4.96
N GLY A 77 10.67 -4.12 -5.13
CA GLY A 77 11.93 -4.03 -5.86
C GLY A 77 12.98 -3.16 -5.18
N LEU A 78 13.03 -3.20 -3.85
CA LEU A 78 13.95 -2.45 -2.99
C LEU A 78 14.99 -3.38 -2.35
N PRO A 79 16.17 -2.87 -1.95
CA PRO A 79 17.17 -3.66 -1.22
C PRO A 79 16.58 -4.23 0.08
N LYS A 80 16.94 -5.47 0.42
CA LYS A 80 16.60 -6.03 1.74
C LYS A 80 17.22 -5.16 2.84
N LEU A 81 16.44 -4.81 3.84
CA LEU A 81 16.97 -4.21 5.06
C LEU A 81 17.81 -5.28 5.76
N ILE A 82 19.13 -5.11 5.78
CA ILE A 82 19.98 -5.85 6.71
C ILE A 82 19.65 -5.25 8.08
N HIS A 83 18.93 -5.99 8.91
CA HIS A 83 18.80 -5.65 10.31
C HIS A 83 20.16 -5.94 10.94
N ASN A 84 20.89 -4.89 11.32
CA ASN A 84 22.05 -5.00 12.20
C ASN A 84 21.58 -5.23 13.63
#